data_AF-W9SR42-F1
#
_entry.id   AF-W9SR42-F1
#
_cell.length_a   1.000
_cell.length_b   1.000
_cell.length_c   1.000
_cell.angle_alpha   90.00
_cell.angle_beta   90.00
_cell.angle_gamma   90.00
#
_symmetry.space_group_name_H-M   'P 1'
#
loop_
_entity.id
_entity.type
_entity.pdbx_description
1 polymer ?
#
loop_
_entity_poly.entity_id
_entity_poly.type
_entity_poly.pdbx_seq_one_letter_code
_entity_poly.pdbx_strand_id
1 'polypeptide(L)'
;MTFGGFMIHVAAVRDRIFTARADVVKALHDGVFFLIGASVAILPLKQQSPFETHYWTMVAFLIVVCIYVVTGLASIKFSGFAEEVTTNVSLLSGLLASLLLFLIMVPALGWACLVSWTLYVVIVTYKMLSSGHPQQQQDNQCHDLENHVPIQNCAKRRKPATQWISVYNFHLDMKQRYHYDVKGSRLSPKIAEGKEDGLFVSSVASCSNLWALIMDEGTGFSDQVYDLSPFFLHDEWIKKRREKDFYITAIAGADDGSSLVVMSKGTQFLNQRYKVNDSFPFQWIKGKREKGYYVTAMATSGRRWAIVVSKGAGFSEQFVEVDSKYPSERIRGRWKSDCFITAAAATVDQAAFVLSVPRTKPDSYKQETYRSSSFPSKCIRENWEKNLYVTTICYGQTIS
;
A
#
# COMPACT_ATOMS: atom_id res chain seq x y z
N MET A 1 -5.76 22.72 31.36
CA MET A 1 -4.46 22.03 31.53
C MET A 1 -3.90 21.70 30.16
N THR A 2 -2.61 21.91 29.97
CA THR A 2 -1.97 22.55 28.79
C THR A 2 -1.83 21.70 27.51
N PHE A 3 -2.22 22.28 26.37
CA PHE A 3 -1.93 21.83 24.99
C PHE A 3 -0.44 21.54 24.72
N GLY A 4 0.47 22.19 25.46
CA GLY A 4 1.91 21.95 25.40
C GLY A 4 2.32 20.54 25.84
N GLY A 5 1.59 19.91 26.76
CA GLY A 5 1.94 18.56 27.25
C GLY A 5 1.76 17.47 26.19
N PHE A 6 0.77 17.63 25.29
CA PHE A 6 0.47 16.64 24.25
C PHE A 6 1.47 16.71 23.08
N MET A 7 1.88 17.92 22.67
CA MET A 7 2.95 18.08 21.66
C MET A 7 4.31 17.58 22.16
N ILE A 8 4.64 17.81 23.43
CA ILE A 8 5.85 17.24 24.05
C ILE A 8 5.77 15.71 24.06
N HIS A 9 4.60 15.13 24.31
CA HIS A 9 4.43 13.68 24.34
C HIS A 9 4.53 13.03 22.95
N VAL A 10 4.04 13.66 21.90
CA VAL A 10 4.12 13.15 20.51
C VAL A 10 5.51 13.33 19.92
N ALA A 11 6.17 14.47 20.16
CA ALA A 11 7.58 14.65 19.82
C ALA A 11 8.47 13.66 20.58
N ALA A 12 8.20 13.43 21.87
CA ALA A 12 8.91 12.43 22.66
C ALA A 12 8.62 10.98 22.25
N VAL A 13 7.48 10.68 21.61
CA VAL A 13 7.18 9.36 21.04
C VAL A 13 7.84 9.19 19.67
N ARG A 14 7.82 10.22 18.82
CA ARG A 14 8.56 10.27 17.54
C ARG A 14 10.06 10.09 17.77
N ASP A 15 10.63 10.87 18.69
CA ASP A 15 12.04 10.79 19.04
C ASP A 15 12.31 9.43 19.67
N ARG A 16 11.44 8.88 20.53
CA ARG A 16 11.60 7.52 21.09
C ARG A 16 11.59 6.40 20.04
N ILE A 17 10.82 6.52 18.96
CA ILE A 17 10.77 5.49 17.91
C ILE A 17 11.96 5.63 16.96
N PHE A 18 12.34 6.86 16.61
CA PHE A 18 13.54 7.11 15.81
C PHE A 18 14.80 6.71 16.58
N THR A 19 14.89 7.05 17.87
CA THR A 19 15.96 6.57 18.75
C THR A 19 15.87 5.07 18.89
N ALA A 20 14.69 4.45 19.09
CA ALA A 20 14.61 2.99 19.17
C ALA A 20 15.11 2.28 17.90
N ARG A 21 14.79 2.78 16.69
CA ARG A 21 15.34 2.23 15.44
C ARG A 21 16.85 2.43 15.36
N ALA A 22 17.33 3.63 15.66
CA ALA A 22 18.76 3.95 15.66
C ALA A 22 19.53 3.13 16.72
N ASP A 23 18.94 2.92 17.89
CA ASP A 23 19.48 2.15 19.01
C ASP A 23 19.53 0.66 18.65
N VAL A 24 18.50 0.13 17.98
CA VAL A 24 18.51 -1.25 17.47
C VAL A 24 19.57 -1.43 16.39
N VAL A 25 19.66 -0.52 15.42
CA VAL A 25 20.68 -0.58 14.36
C VAL A 25 22.08 -0.47 14.97
N LYS A 26 22.27 0.44 15.92
CA LYS A 26 23.53 0.58 16.66
C LYS A 26 23.87 -0.69 17.46
N ALA A 27 22.92 -1.26 18.19
CA ALA A 27 23.11 -2.51 18.93
C ALA A 27 23.47 -3.68 17.99
N LEU A 28 22.89 -3.73 16.80
CA LEU A 28 23.25 -4.72 15.78
C LEU A 28 24.68 -4.51 15.26
N HIS A 29 25.09 -3.28 14.96
CA HIS A 29 26.47 -2.96 14.58
C HIS A 29 27.48 -3.24 15.70
N ASP A 30 27.14 -2.93 16.95
CA ASP A 30 27.96 -3.24 18.13
C ASP A 30 28.12 -4.77 18.29
N GLY A 31 27.04 -5.52 18.08
CA GLY A 31 27.07 -6.99 18.07
C GLY A 31 27.95 -7.56 16.95
N VAL A 32 27.82 -7.04 15.73
CA VAL A 32 28.66 -7.43 14.59
C VAL A 32 30.13 -7.10 14.85
N PHE A 33 30.44 -5.90 15.36
CA PHE A 33 31.81 -5.48 15.68
C PHE A 33 32.42 -6.38 16.76
N PHE A 34 31.65 -6.70 17.80
CA PHE A 34 32.07 -7.63 18.85
C PHE A 34 32.34 -9.03 18.30
N LEU A 35 31.46 -9.57 17.45
CA LEU A 35 31.64 -10.90 16.84
C LEU A 35 32.90 -10.97 15.98
N ILE A 36 33.15 -9.96 15.13
CA ILE A 36 34.37 -9.88 14.32
C ILE A 36 35.59 -9.77 15.24
N GLY A 37 35.58 -8.85 16.21
CA GLY A 37 36.71 -8.62 17.13
C GLY A 37 37.07 -9.85 17.96
N ALA A 38 36.07 -10.52 18.54
CA ALA A 38 36.27 -11.76 19.29
C ALA A 38 36.85 -12.87 18.40
N SER A 39 36.32 -13.01 17.18
CA SER A 39 36.80 -14.03 16.24
C SER A 39 38.25 -13.78 15.81
N VAL A 40 38.61 -12.53 15.50
CA VAL A 40 40.00 -12.14 15.17
C VAL A 40 40.95 -12.36 16.34
N ALA A 41 40.52 -12.12 17.59
CA ALA A 41 41.35 -12.34 18.77
C ALA A 41 41.63 -13.84 19.05
N ILE A 42 40.67 -14.71 18.74
CA ILE A 42 40.80 -16.17 18.97
C ILE A 42 41.53 -16.85 17.80
N LEU A 43 41.49 -16.27 16.59
CA LEU A 43 42.06 -16.86 15.37
C LEU A 43 43.56 -17.25 15.51
N PRO A 44 44.47 -16.42 16.07
CA PRO A 44 45.88 -16.76 16.26
C PRO A 44 46.12 -17.85 17.30
N LEU A 45 45.19 -18.02 18.25
CA LEU A 45 45.27 -19.07 19.28
C LEU A 45 45.00 -20.45 18.70
N LYS A 46 44.30 -20.52 17.56
CA LYS A 46 43.93 -21.77 16.90
C LYS A 46 44.75 -22.05 15.64
N GLN A 47 45.30 -21.02 15.00
CA GLN A 47 46.11 -21.14 13.79
C GLN A 47 47.33 -20.22 13.81
N GLN A 48 48.48 -20.77 13.43
CA GLN A 48 49.77 -20.08 13.48
C GLN A 48 49.95 -19.03 12.37
N SER A 49 49.26 -19.18 11.22
CA SER A 49 49.14 -18.14 10.18
C SER A 49 47.91 -18.37 9.28
N PRO A 50 46.78 -17.66 9.51
CA PRO A 50 45.56 -17.84 8.72
C PRO A 50 45.69 -17.36 7.26
N PHE A 51 46.67 -16.50 6.96
CA PHE A 51 46.95 -16.02 5.60
C PHE A 51 47.66 -17.06 4.73
N GLU A 52 48.38 -18.00 5.33
CA GLU A 52 49.03 -19.11 4.63
C GLU A 52 48.06 -20.29 4.42
N THR A 53 47.26 -20.61 5.43
CA THR A 53 46.34 -21.76 5.38
C THR A 53 45.02 -21.47 4.67
N HIS A 54 44.49 -20.25 4.77
CA HIS A 54 43.18 -19.87 4.25
C HIS A 54 43.21 -18.54 3.48
N TYR A 55 44.23 -18.36 2.64
CA TYR A 55 44.48 -17.14 1.86
C TYR A 55 43.21 -16.57 1.18
N TRP A 56 42.51 -17.37 0.38
CA TRP A 56 41.32 -16.92 -0.37
C TRP A 56 40.18 -16.46 0.56
N THR A 57 39.97 -17.17 1.68
CA THR A 57 38.94 -16.81 2.66
C THR A 57 39.31 -15.52 3.39
N MET A 58 40.59 -15.31 3.69
CA MET A 58 41.09 -14.09 4.32
C MET A 58 41.00 -12.88 3.38
N VAL A 59 41.31 -13.06 2.09
CA VAL A 59 41.13 -12.01 1.08
C VAL A 59 39.65 -11.64 0.94
N ALA A 60 38.75 -12.63 0.87
CA ALA A 60 37.31 -12.39 0.84
C ALA A 60 36.82 -11.66 2.11
N PHE A 61 37.30 -12.07 3.28
CA PHE A 61 37.01 -11.39 4.55
C PHE A 61 37.42 -9.91 4.51
N LEU A 62 38.65 -9.60 4.05
CA LEU A 62 39.12 -8.21 3.95
C LEU A 62 38.26 -7.37 3.00
N ILE A 63 37.89 -7.91 1.83
CA ILE A 63 37.00 -7.21 0.88
C ILE A 63 35.64 -6.92 1.51
N VAL A 64 35.05 -7.91 2.20
CA VAL A 64 33.73 -7.77 2.84
C VAL A 64 33.77 -6.78 4.00
N VAL A 65 34.85 -6.75 4.78
CA VAL A 65 35.06 -5.74 5.84
C VAL A 65 35.21 -4.34 5.26
N CYS A 66 35.92 -4.18 4.14
CA CYS A 66 36.00 -2.89 3.44
C CYS A 66 34.61 -2.41 2.99
N ILE A 67 33.78 -3.31 2.42
CA ILE A 67 32.41 -2.99 2.04
C ILE A 67 31.57 -2.60 3.27
N TYR A 68 31.71 -3.33 4.38
CA TYR A 68 31.03 -3.05 5.65
C TYR A 68 31.32 -1.63 6.15
N VAL A 69 32.59 -1.24 6.19
CA VAL A 69 33.03 0.07 6.67
C VAL A 69 32.61 1.18 5.71
N VAL A 70 32.83 1.02 4.40
CA VAL A 70 32.47 2.05 3.41
C VAL A 70 30.97 2.31 3.38
N THR A 71 30.15 1.26 3.42
CA THR A 71 28.68 1.40 3.42
C THR A 71 28.14 1.92 4.74
N GLY A 72 28.77 1.56 5.88
CA GLY A 72 28.43 2.12 7.19
C GLY A 72 28.80 3.59 7.34
N LEU A 73 29.89 4.05 6.71
CA LEU A 73 30.23 5.48 6.65
C LEU A 73 29.33 6.24 5.67
N ALA A 74 28.92 5.59 4.58
CA ALA A 74 28.02 6.17 3.59
C ALA A 74 26.62 6.39 4.16
N SER A 75 26.12 5.49 5.02
CA SER A 75 24.79 5.64 5.65
C SER A 75 24.70 6.89 6.55
N ILE A 76 25.83 7.38 7.09
CA ILE A 76 25.88 8.64 7.86
C ILE A 76 25.66 9.87 6.96
N LYS A 77 25.98 9.78 5.67
CA LYS A 77 25.89 10.90 4.70
C LYS A 77 24.62 10.91 3.87
N PHE A 78 23.99 9.76 3.66
CA PHE A 78 22.79 9.63 2.85
C PHE A 78 21.53 9.73 3.71
N SER A 79 20.44 10.26 3.14
CA SER A 79 19.14 10.36 3.80
C SER A 79 18.05 9.65 3.01
N GLY A 80 17.07 9.06 3.68
CA GLY A 80 15.89 8.46 3.04
C GLY A 80 16.17 7.07 2.48
N PHE A 81 15.75 6.78 1.24
CA PHE A 81 15.87 5.43 0.67
C PHE A 81 17.32 4.93 0.56
N ALA A 82 18.25 5.83 0.24
CA ALA A 82 19.68 5.49 0.15
C ALA A 82 20.28 5.12 1.50
N GLU A 83 19.83 5.72 2.60
CA GLU A 83 20.24 5.39 3.98
C GLU A 83 19.78 3.98 4.37
N GLU A 84 18.54 3.61 4.03
CA GLU A 84 17.99 2.30 4.33
C GLU A 84 18.70 1.18 3.56
N VAL A 85 18.97 1.40 2.27
CA VAL A 85 19.71 0.46 1.44
C VAL A 85 21.15 0.32 1.95
N THR A 86 21.85 1.42 2.22
CA THR A 86 23.25 1.37 2.68
C THR A 86 23.41 0.74 4.06
N THR A 87 22.47 1.00 4.98
CA THR A 87 22.44 0.37 6.32
C THR A 87 22.24 -1.15 6.22
N ASN A 88 21.29 -1.60 5.38
CA ASN A 88 21.06 -3.03 5.17
C ASN A 88 22.25 -3.74 4.53
N VAL A 89 22.90 -3.10 3.55
CA VAL A 89 24.13 -3.64 2.92
C VAL A 89 25.28 -3.72 3.92
N SER A 90 25.42 -2.71 4.80
CA SER A 90 26.42 -2.73 5.86
C SER A 90 26.17 -3.89 6.84
N LEU A 91 24.97 -4.03 7.41
CA LEU A 91 24.68 -5.14 8.33
C LEU A 91 24.89 -6.53 7.70
N LEU A 92 24.46 -6.73 6.44
CA LEU A 92 24.65 -7.99 5.73
C LEU A 92 26.12 -8.32 5.47
N SER A 93 26.92 -7.32 5.08
CA SER A 93 28.36 -7.51 4.88
C SER A 93 29.10 -7.77 6.20
N GLY A 94 28.74 -7.09 7.29
CA GLY A 94 29.30 -7.34 8.61
C GLY A 94 28.99 -8.75 9.16
N LEU A 95 27.78 -9.25 8.95
CA LEU A 95 27.41 -10.63 9.29
C LEU A 95 28.16 -11.65 8.41
N LEU A 96 28.31 -11.38 7.12
CA LEU A 96 29.09 -12.23 6.23
C LEU A 96 30.57 -12.29 6.65
N ALA A 97 31.17 -11.16 7.03
CA ALA A 97 32.54 -11.12 7.55
C ALA A 97 32.70 -11.99 8.81
N SER A 98 31.73 -11.93 9.72
CA SER A 98 31.70 -12.77 10.93
C SER A 98 31.60 -14.27 10.58
N LEU A 99 30.79 -14.62 9.59
CA LEU A 99 30.62 -16.00 9.12
C LEU A 99 31.88 -16.54 8.41
N LEU A 100 32.60 -15.71 7.66
CA LEU A 100 33.87 -16.10 7.02
C LEU A 100 34.95 -16.41 8.06
N LEU A 101 35.03 -15.64 9.16
CA LEU A 101 35.92 -15.96 10.27
C LEU A 101 35.49 -17.23 11.01
N PHE A 102 34.18 -17.40 11.23
CA PHE A 102 33.65 -18.61 11.85
C PHE A 102 33.88 -19.87 11.00
N LEU A 103 33.85 -19.75 9.67
CA LEU A 103 34.19 -20.82 8.73
C LEU A 103 35.62 -21.31 8.89
N ILE A 104 36.57 -20.40 9.08
CA ILE A 104 37.98 -20.75 9.33
C ILE A 104 38.10 -21.49 10.67
N MET A 105 37.33 -21.07 11.67
CA MET A 105 37.38 -21.67 13.01
C MET A 105 36.72 -23.05 13.08
N VAL A 106 35.57 -23.24 12.44
CA VAL A 106 34.84 -24.52 12.45
C VAL A 106 34.26 -24.80 11.07
N PRO A 107 35.00 -25.48 10.17
CA PRO A 107 34.60 -25.64 8.77
C PRO A 107 33.21 -26.26 8.60
N ALA A 108 32.90 -27.35 9.31
CA ALA A 108 31.62 -28.05 9.16
C ALA A 108 30.39 -27.19 9.55
N LEU A 109 30.48 -26.43 10.64
CA LEU A 109 29.41 -25.52 11.08
C LEU A 109 29.37 -24.23 10.26
N GLY A 110 30.53 -23.71 9.86
CA GLY A 110 30.62 -22.52 9.03
C GLY A 110 29.97 -22.70 7.66
N TRP A 111 30.14 -23.85 7.01
CA TRP A 111 29.45 -24.16 5.75
C TRP A 111 27.93 -24.19 5.92
N ALA A 112 27.41 -24.77 7.02
CA ALA A 112 25.98 -24.76 7.31
C ALA A 112 25.43 -23.34 7.51
N CYS A 113 26.16 -22.49 8.25
CA CYS A 113 25.78 -21.09 8.44
C CYS A 113 25.87 -20.28 7.13
N LEU A 114 26.85 -20.54 6.26
CA LEU A 114 26.95 -19.89 4.95
C LEU A 114 25.83 -20.31 4.00
N VAL A 115 25.43 -21.58 3.99
CA VAL A 115 24.27 -22.05 3.21
C VAL A 115 22.99 -21.40 3.73
N SER A 116 22.83 -21.28 5.05
CA SER A 116 21.68 -20.60 5.65
C SER A 116 21.66 -19.10 5.31
N TRP A 117 22.82 -18.44 5.37
CA TRP A 117 22.96 -17.02 5.03
C TRP A 117 22.72 -16.76 3.54
N THR A 118 23.27 -17.59 2.64
CA THR A 118 23.04 -17.46 1.20
C THR A 118 21.57 -17.69 0.85
N LEU A 119 20.91 -18.67 1.47
CA LEU A 119 19.47 -18.89 1.31
C LEU A 119 18.66 -17.69 1.81
N TYR A 120 19.03 -17.11 2.97
CA TYR A 120 18.39 -15.91 3.49
C TYR A 120 18.53 -14.72 2.53
N VAL A 121 19.73 -14.47 2.00
CA VAL A 121 19.97 -13.42 1.02
C VAL A 121 19.21 -13.66 -0.28
N VAL A 122 19.18 -14.90 -0.79
CA VAL A 122 18.38 -15.27 -1.97
C VAL A 122 16.89 -15.04 -1.72
N ILE A 123 16.34 -15.38 -0.55
CA ILE A 123 14.94 -15.13 -0.21
C ILE A 123 14.65 -13.62 -0.16
N VAL A 124 15.52 -12.83 0.47
CA VAL A 124 15.36 -11.37 0.57
C VAL A 124 15.45 -10.72 -0.82
N THR A 125 16.46 -11.08 -1.62
CA THR A 125 16.65 -10.55 -2.97
C THR A 125 15.56 -11.03 -3.94
N TYR A 126 15.14 -12.29 -3.88
CA TYR A 126 14.00 -12.81 -4.64
C TYR A 126 12.71 -12.06 -4.30
N LYS A 127 12.45 -11.79 -3.02
CA LYS A 127 11.30 -10.99 -2.60
C LYS A 127 11.34 -9.57 -3.17
N MET A 128 12.53 -8.98 -3.31
CA MET A 128 12.74 -7.67 -3.95
C MET A 128 12.68 -7.69 -5.50
N LEU A 129 13.05 -8.80 -6.14
CA LEU A 129 13.03 -8.97 -7.61
C LEU A 129 11.68 -9.45 -8.15
N SER A 130 10.97 -10.30 -7.41
CA SER A 130 9.64 -10.80 -7.76
C SER A 130 8.56 -9.71 -7.74
N SER A 131 8.82 -8.58 -7.10
CA SER A 131 8.04 -7.34 -7.21
C SER A 131 8.32 -6.55 -8.50
N GLY A 132 9.08 -7.10 -9.47
CA GLY A 132 9.65 -6.37 -10.60
C GLY A 132 9.34 -6.88 -12.02
N HIS A 133 8.52 -7.93 -12.23
CA HIS A 133 8.18 -8.39 -13.59
C HIS A 133 6.67 -8.55 -13.84
N PRO A 134 6.12 -7.92 -14.91
CA PRO A 134 4.74 -8.11 -15.33
C PRO A 134 4.60 -9.40 -16.15
N GLN A 135 3.73 -10.33 -15.73
CA GLN A 135 3.28 -11.44 -16.56
C GLN A 135 2.09 -11.01 -17.42
N GLN A 136 2.25 -11.14 -18.73
CA GLN A 136 1.24 -10.95 -19.77
C GLN A 136 0.58 -12.29 -20.12
N GLN A 137 -0.68 -12.21 -20.61
CA GLN A 137 -1.56 -13.26 -21.18
C GLN A 137 -2.23 -14.23 -20.19
N GLN A 138 -3.52 -14.61 -20.33
CA GLN A 138 -4.34 -14.67 -21.55
C GLN A 138 -5.86 -14.62 -21.23
N ASP A 139 -6.58 -13.92 -22.12
CA ASP A 139 -8.01 -13.95 -22.49
C ASP A 139 -9.11 -14.37 -21.50
N ASN A 140 -10.09 -13.47 -21.35
CA ASN A 140 -11.49 -13.82 -21.62
C ASN A 140 -12.29 -12.58 -22.08
N GLN A 141 -13.01 -12.75 -23.18
CA GLN A 141 -13.93 -11.80 -23.81
C GLN A 141 -15.07 -11.39 -22.85
N CYS A 142 -15.47 -10.12 -22.93
CA CYS A 142 -16.70 -9.62 -22.33
C CYS A 142 -17.90 -10.16 -23.13
N HIS A 143 -18.54 -11.21 -22.62
CA HIS A 143 -19.93 -11.52 -22.93
C HIS A 143 -20.69 -11.71 -21.61
N ASP A 144 -21.79 -10.99 -21.47
CA ASP A 144 -22.80 -11.28 -20.46
C ASP A 144 -23.35 -12.70 -20.69
N LEU A 145 -23.39 -13.53 -19.65
CA LEU A 145 -24.55 -14.34 -19.26
C LEU A 145 -24.26 -15.25 -18.06
N GLU A 146 -25.23 -15.22 -17.17
CA GLU A 146 -25.62 -16.19 -16.16
C GLU A 146 -25.55 -17.66 -16.65
N ASN A 147 -25.03 -18.58 -15.82
CA ASN A 147 -25.61 -19.91 -15.56
C ASN A 147 -24.70 -20.76 -14.65
N HIS A 148 -25.35 -21.42 -13.68
CA HIS A 148 -24.75 -22.37 -12.74
C HIS A 148 -24.17 -23.61 -13.45
N VAL A 149 -22.90 -23.93 -13.21
CA VAL A 149 -22.32 -25.29 -13.29
C VAL A 149 -21.29 -25.45 -12.16
N PRO A 150 -21.31 -26.56 -11.39
CA PRO A 150 -20.48 -26.68 -10.18
C PRO A 150 -19.02 -26.99 -10.55
N ILE A 151 -18.08 -26.26 -9.94
CA ILE A 151 -16.64 -26.52 -10.13
C ILE A 151 -16.26 -27.74 -9.29
N GLN A 152 -15.99 -28.83 -10.01
CA GLN A 152 -15.41 -30.06 -9.48
C GLN A 152 -14.01 -29.79 -8.91
N ASN A 153 -13.75 -30.37 -7.75
CA ASN A 153 -12.54 -30.18 -6.94
C ASN A 153 -11.24 -30.48 -7.69
N CYS A 154 -10.32 -29.52 -7.68
CA CYS A 154 -8.88 -29.78 -7.73
C CYS A 154 -8.20 -28.99 -6.60
N ALA A 155 -8.00 -29.70 -5.49
CA ALA A 155 -7.37 -29.21 -4.27
C ALA A 155 -5.86 -29.04 -4.47
N LYS A 156 -5.44 -27.87 -4.96
CA LYS A 156 -4.15 -27.26 -4.60
C LYS A 156 -4.48 -26.06 -3.72
N ARG A 157 -4.03 -26.06 -2.46
CA ARG A 157 -4.22 -25.01 -1.43
C ARG A 157 -4.42 -23.62 -2.06
N ARG A 158 -5.68 -23.21 -2.25
CA ARG A 158 -6.00 -21.97 -2.97
C ARG A 158 -5.78 -20.79 -2.03
N LYS A 159 -4.88 -19.88 -2.43
CA LYS A 159 -4.89 -18.53 -1.89
C LYS A 159 -6.26 -17.90 -2.21
N PRO A 160 -6.82 -17.06 -1.33
CA PRO A 160 -7.96 -16.20 -1.64
C PRO A 160 -7.82 -15.58 -3.04
N ALA A 161 -8.81 -15.72 -3.91
CA ALA A 161 -8.78 -15.05 -5.20
C ALA A 161 -9.10 -13.56 -5.01
N THR A 162 -8.06 -12.73 -5.04
CA THR A 162 -8.14 -11.27 -5.05
C THR A 162 -8.36 -10.76 -6.47
N GLN A 163 -9.22 -9.76 -6.62
CA GLN A 163 -9.59 -9.17 -7.91
C GLN A 163 -9.70 -7.65 -7.80
N TRP A 164 -9.51 -6.98 -8.94
CA TRP A 164 -9.93 -5.62 -9.15
C TRP A 164 -11.45 -5.55 -9.18
N ILE A 165 -11.99 -4.52 -8.54
CA ILE A 165 -13.41 -4.17 -8.55
C ILE A 165 -13.51 -2.75 -9.06
N SER A 166 -14.19 -2.58 -10.18
CA SER A 166 -14.44 -1.27 -10.81
C SER A 166 -15.93 -1.01 -10.89
N VAL A 167 -16.34 0.19 -10.48
CA VAL A 167 -17.71 0.70 -10.56
C VAL A 167 -17.75 1.76 -11.65
N TYR A 168 -18.73 1.68 -12.54
CA TYR A 168 -18.93 2.60 -13.64
C TYR A 168 -20.27 3.31 -13.51
N ASN A 169 -20.28 4.63 -13.72
CA ASN A 169 -21.52 5.40 -13.80
C ASN A 169 -21.63 6.07 -15.17
N PHE A 170 -22.86 6.29 -15.61
CA PHE A 170 -23.12 7.04 -16.83
C PHE A 170 -22.88 8.55 -16.64
N HIS A 171 -22.18 9.18 -17.58
CA HIS A 171 -22.03 10.63 -17.68
C HIS A 171 -22.15 11.10 -19.14
N LEU A 172 -22.76 12.27 -19.35
CA LEU A 172 -22.87 12.89 -20.67
C LEU A 172 -21.55 13.56 -21.04
N ASP A 173 -20.71 12.85 -21.80
CA ASP A 173 -19.42 13.29 -22.33
C ASP A 173 -18.44 13.81 -21.26
N MET A 174 -17.45 12.99 -20.92
CA MET A 174 -16.43 13.33 -19.93
C MET A 174 -15.06 12.80 -20.35
N LYS A 175 -14.02 13.63 -20.23
CA LYS A 175 -12.64 13.16 -20.31
C LYS A 175 -12.25 12.44 -19.03
N GLN A 176 -11.82 11.19 -19.19
CA GLN A 176 -11.26 10.37 -18.12
C GLN A 176 -9.93 9.76 -18.56
N ARG A 177 -8.98 9.70 -17.63
CA ARG A 177 -7.67 9.08 -17.79
C ARG A 177 -7.44 8.10 -16.65
N TYR A 178 -6.78 6.99 -16.94
CA TYR A 178 -6.30 6.08 -15.92
C TYR A 178 -4.80 5.84 -16.06
N HIS A 179 -4.17 5.57 -14.92
CA HIS A 179 -2.83 5.01 -14.84
C HIS A 179 -2.87 3.83 -13.90
N TYR A 180 -2.13 2.77 -14.19
CA TYR A 180 -2.02 1.59 -13.35
C TYR A 180 -0.58 1.06 -13.39
N ASP A 181 -0.26 0.14 -12.48
CA ASP A 181 1.10 -0.35 -12.27
C ASP A 181 2.12 0.77 -12.01
N VAL A 182 1.66 1.88 -11.40
CA VAL A 182 2.47 3.06 -11.15
C VAL A 182 3.28 2.86 -9.87
N LYS A 183 4.61 2.91 -9.98
CA LYS A 183 5.50 2.95 -8.80
C LYS A 183 5.34 4.28 -8.07
N GLY A 184 5.51 4.29 -6.74
CA GLY A 184 5.40 5.51 -5.92
C GLY A 184 6.23 6.70 -6.44
N SER A 185 7.45 6.46 -6.91
CA SER A 185 8.33 7.49 -7.51
C SER A 185 7.84 8.08 -8.83
N ARG A 186 6.86 7.43 -9.48
CA ARG A 186 6.27 7.85 -10.77
C ARG A 186 4.87 8.44 -10.61
N LEU A 187 4.33 8.54 -9.39
CA LEU A 187 3.03 9.18 -9.15
C LEU A 187 3.05 10.67 -9.49
N SER A 188 4.09 11.38 -9.04
CA SER A 188 4.20 12.83 -9.22
C SER A 188 4.11 13.28 -10.68
N PRO A 189 4.89 12.73 -11.63
CA PRO A 189 4.74 13.13 -13.03
C PRO A 189 3.37 12.76 -13.62
N LYS A 190 2.74 11.65 -13.20
CA LYS A 190 1.42 11.24 -13.71
C LYS A 190 0.29 12.13 -13.23
N ILE A 191 0.33 12.55 -11.97
CA ILE A 191 -0.65 13.50 -11.42
C ILE A 191 -0.45 14.89 -12.04
N ALA A 192 0.81 15.32 -12.27
CA ALA A 192 1.10 16.59 -12.93
C ALA A 192 0.58 16.62 -14.38
N GLU A 193 0.86 15.57 -15.17
CA GLU A 193 0.37 15.39 -16.54
C GLU A 193 -1.16 15.49 -16.60
N GLY A 194 -1.88 14.81 -15.70
CA GLY A 194 -3.34 14.92 -15.64
C GLY A 194 -3.83 16.32 -15.24
N LYS A 195 -3.14 17.01 -14.31
CA LYS A 195 -3.48 18.37 -13.89
C LYS A 195 -3.30 19.39 -15.03
N GLU A 196 -2.24 19.25 -15.83
CA GLU A 196 -2.02 20.08 -17.02
C GLU A 196 -3.15 19.94 -18.05
N ASP A 197 -3.74 18.74 -18.14
CA ASP A 197 -4.88 18.45 -19.00
C ASP A 197 -6.26 18.77 -18.36
N GLY A 198 -6.28 19.41 -17.19
CA GLY A 198 -7.51 19.76 -16.48
C GLY A 198 -8.23 18.59 -15.78
N LEU A 199 -7.54 17.46 -15.60
CA LEU A 199 -8.07 16.27 -14.94
C LEU A 199 -7.66 16.24 -13.47
N PHE A 200 -8.59 15.85 -12.60
CA PHE A 200 -8.32 15.65 -11.18
C PHE A 200 -8.43 14.18 -10.80
N VAL A 201 -7.62 13.72 -9.84
CA VAL A 201 -7.72 12.34 -9.34
C VAL A 201 -9.06 12.18 -8.62
N SER A 202 -9.90 11.25 -9.10
CA SER A 202 -11.23 10.95 -8.57
C SER A 202 -11.26 9.67 -7.75
N SER A 203 -10.44 8.67 -8.08
CA SER A 203 -10.31 7.42 -7.33
C SER A 203 -8.89 6.88 -7.39
N VAL A 204 -8.43 6.24 -6.31
CA VAL A 204 -7.13 5.58 -6.24
C VAL A 204 -7.27 4.17 -5.66
N ALA A 205 -6.42 3.25 -6.10
CA ALA A 205 -6.33 1.90 -5.58
C ALA A 205 -4.87 1.42 -5.60
N SER A 206 -4.58 0.31 -4.93
CA SER A 206 -3.25 -0.29 -4.91
C SER A 206 -3.32 -1.81 -4.98
N CYS A 207 -2.36 -2.41 -5.67
CA CYS A 207 -2.11 -3.85 -5.72
C CYS A 207 -0.60 -4.09 -5.68
N SER A 208 -0.09 -4.89 -4.74
CA SER A 208 1.34 -5.22 -4.65
C SER A 208 2.27 -3.98 -4.60
N ASN A 209 1.85 -2.94 -3.88
CA ASN A 209 2.54 -1.64 -3.77
C ASN A 209 2.64 -0.81 -5.07
N LEU A 210 1.88 -1.20 -6.09
CA LEU A 210 1.69 -0.42 -7.30
C LEU A 210 0.35 0.29 -7.25
N TRP A 211 0.33 1.54 -7.72
CA TRP A 211 -0.82 2.42 -7.63
C TRP A 211 -1.61 2.43 -8.95
N ALA A 212 -2.92 2.46 -8.80
CA ALA A 212 -3.85 2.79 -9.87
C ALA A 212 -4.52 4.14 -9.56
N LEU A 213 -4.58 5.01 -10.58
CA LEU A 213 -5.19 6.33 -10.54
C LEU A 213 -6.29 6.38 -11.58
N ILE A 214 -7.45 6.90 -11.18
CA ILE A 214 -8.50 7.36 -12.08
C ILE A 214 -8.56 8.88 -11.95
N MET A 215 -8.54 9.58 -13.08
CA MET A 215 -8.58 11.02 -13.16
C MET A 215 -9.65 11.46 -14.16
N ASP A 216 -10.46 12.46 -13.83
CA ASP A 216 -11.49 12.98 -14.73
C ASP A 216 -11.76 14.47 -14.50
N GLU A 217 -12.38 15.10 -15.50
CA GLU A 217 -12.78 16.51 -15.44
C GLU A 217 -14.11 16.74 -14.71
N GLY A 218 -14.91 15.68 -14.50
CA GLY A 218 -16.25 15.75 -13.91
C GLY A 218 -16.28 15.88 -12.38
N THR A 219 -15.13 15.92 -11.70
CA THR A 219 -15.06 15.98 -10.24
C THR A 219 -15.61 17.28 -9.61
N GLY A 220 -15.60 18.38 -10.36
CA GLY A 220 -15.89 19.73 -9.83
C GLY A 220 -14.81 20.27 -8.88
N PHE A 221 -13.63 19.64 -8.81
CA PHE A 221 -12.54 20.11 -7.96
C PHE A 221 -11.84 21.33 -8.56
N SER A 222 -11.32 22.21 -7.70
CA SER A 222 -10.59 23.43 -8.11
C SER A 222 -9.08 23.34 -7.88
N ASP A 223 -8.66 22.55 -6.90
CA ASP A 223 -7.24 22.28 -6.63
C ASP A 223 -7.10 20.93 -5.90
N GLN A 224 -5.93 20.32 -6.01
CA GLN A 224 -5.68 19.01 -5.43
C GLN A 224 -4.22 18.87 -4.97
N VAL A 225 -4.06 18.21 -3.83
CA VAL A 225 -2.78 17.85 -3.23
C VAL A 225 -2.81 16.38 -2.84
N TYR A 226 -1.65 15.74 -2.79
CA TYR A 226 -1.54 14.35 -2.37
C TYR A 226 -0.35 14.12 -1.44
N ASP A 227 -0.41 13.04 -0.67
CA ASP A 227 0.68 12.54 0.17
C ASP A 227 0.86 11.05 -0.11
N LEU A 228 2.08 10.67 -0.48
CA LEU A 228 2.51 9.28 -0.46
C LEU A 228 3.32 9.07 0.82
N SER A 229 2.69 8.44 1.81
CA SER A 229 3.29 8.22 3.13
C SER A 229 3.62 6.75 3.34
N PRO A 230 4.75 6.42 3.98
CA PRO A 230 5.02 5.05 4.41
C PRO A 230 4.08 4.57 5.53
N PHE A 231 3.26 5.47 6.08
CA PHE A 231 2.29 5.16 7.11
C PHE A 231 0.87 5.22 6.55
N PHE A 232 0.05 4.22 6.90
CA PHE A 232 -1.37 4.20 6.56
C PHE A 232 -2.11 5.34 7.28
N LEU A 233 -2.50 6.37 6.51
CA LEU A 233 -3.07 7.65 6.97
C LEU A 233 -2.11 8.52 7.80
N HIS A 234 -1.43 9.43 7.11
CA HIS A 234 -0.54 10.43 7.72
C HIS A 234 -1.33 11.58 8.38
N ASP A 235 -1.68 11.41 9.65
CA ASP A 235 -2.57 12.29 10.42
C ASP A 235 -2.15 13.77 10.42
N GLU A 236 -0.86 14.06 10.65
CA GLU A 236 -0.33 15.43 10.72
C GLU A 236 -0.41 16.15 9.37
N TRP A 237 -0.10 15.45 8.26
CA TRP A 237 -0.25 16.04 6.93
C TRP A 237 -1.71 16.35 6.62
N ILE A 238 -2.63 15.43 6.94
CA ILE A 238 -4.08 15.62 6.70
C ILE A 238 -4.61 16.82 7.49
N LYS A 239 -4.25 16.95 8.76
CA LYS A 239 -4.65 18.10 9.60
C LYS A 239 -4.15 19.42 8.99
N LYS A 240 -2.87 19.49 8.63
CA LYS A 240 -2.27 20.68 8.00
C LYS A 240 -2.94 21.05 6.68
N ARG A 241 -3.35 20.07 5.87
CA ARG A 241 -4.08 20.33 4.62
C ARG A 241 -5.53 20.73 4.86
N ARG A 242 -6.19 20.16 5.86
CA ARG A 242 -7.55 20.55 6.26
C ARG A 242 -7.65 22.00 6.70
N GLU A 243 -6.64 22.53 7.39
CA GLU A 243 -6.56 23.97 7.75
C GLU A 243 -6.51 24.90 6.52
N LYS A 244 -6.24 24.34 5.34
CA LYS A 244 -6.22 25.06 4.06
C LYS A 244 -7.42 24.70 3.17
N ASP A 245 -8.51 24.23 3.79
CA ASP A 245 -9.77 23.84 3.14
C ASP A 245 -9.66 22.70 2.12
N PHE A 246 -8.65 21.83 2.28
CA PHE A 246 -8.60 20.57 1.54
C PHE A 246 -9.35 19.47 2.30
N TYR A 247 -10.05 18.63 1.56
CA TYR A 247 -10.79 17.47 2.09
C TYR A 247 -10.32 16.19 1.42
N ILE A 248 -10.24 15.08 2.16
CA ILE A 248 -9.91 13.77 1.58
C ILE A 248 -11.00 13.40 0.58
N THR A 249 -10.58 13.14 -0.66
CA THR A 249 -11.44 12.81 -1.79
C THR A 249 -11.12 11.43 -2.38
N ALA A 250 -9.86 11.00 -2.31
CA ALA A 250 -9.47 9.63 -2.68
C ALA A 250 -8.39 9.10 -1.73
N ILE A 251 -8.43 7.81 -1.42
CA ILE A 251 -7.46 7.17 -0.54
C ILE A 251 -7.26 5.70 -0.93
N ALA A 252 -6.02 5.23 -0.89
CA ALA A 252 -5.68 3.82 -1.00
C ALA A 252 -4.49 3.48 -0.10
N GLY A 253 -4.45 2.25 0.38
CA GLY A 253 -3.30 1.71 1.10
C GLY A 253 -2.65 0.57 0.31
N ALA A 254 -1.34 0.43 0.49
CA ALA A 254 -0.54 -0.62 -0.10
C ALA A 254 -0.25 -1.75 0.89
N ASP A 255 0.34 -2.84 0.40
CA ASP A 255 0.62 -4.05 1.16
C ASP A 255 1.78 -3.86 2.14
N ASP A 256 2.68 -2.93 1.84
CA ASP A 256 3.80 -2.53 2.71
C ASP A 256 3.39 -1.61 3.87
N GLY A 257 2.10 -1.23 3.97
CA GLY A 257 1.62 -0.31 4.99
C GLY A 257 1.59 1.15 4.56
N SER A 258 2.11 1.49 3.38
CA SER A 258 2.08 2.85 2.83
C SER A 258 0.66 3.24 2.39
N SER A 259 0.42 4.54 2.25
CA SER A 259 -0.83 5.07 1.74
C SER A 259 -0.63 6.24 0.79
N LEU A 260 -1.52 6.30 -0.20
CA LEU A 260 -1.71 7.47 -1.03
C LEU A 260 -3.00 8.15 -0.59
N VAL A 261 -2.89 9.36 -0.07
CA VAL A 261 -4.03 10.19 0.30
C VAL A 261 -4.08 11.36 -0.67
N VAL A 262 -5.24 11.56 -1.29
CA VAL A 262 -5.51 12.70 -2.15
C VAL A 262 -6.56 13.58 -1.47
N MET A 263 -6.28 14.87 -1.40
CA MET A 263 -7.19 15.86 -0.85
C MET A 263 -7.46 16.97 -1.87
N SER A 264 -8.71 17.37 -2.03
CA SER A 264 -9.14 18.36 -3.03
C SER A 264 -9.87 19.55 -2.40
N LYS A 265 -9.88 20.68 -3.12
CA LYS A 265 -10.76 21.84 -2.95
C LYS A 265 -11.93 21.79 -3.93
N GLY A 266 -12.97 22.58 -3.66
CA GLY A 266 -14.21 22.59 -4.48
C GLY A 266 -15.21 21.50 -4.09
N THR A 267 -14.95 20.75 -3.03
CA THR A 267 -15.90 19.77 -2.49
C THR A 267 -17.01 20.46 -1.71
N GLN A 268 -18.18 19.83 -1.61
CA GLN A 268 -19.26 20.25 -0.70
C GLN A 268 -19.09 19.69 0.73
N PHE A 269 -17.94 19.05 1.02
CA PHE A 269 -17.72 18.36 2.27
C PHE A 269 -17.52 19.34 3.43
N LEU A 270 -18.18 19.03 4.53
CA LEU A 270 -18.14 19.80 5.76
C LEU A 270 -17.76 18.91 6.94
N ASN A 271 -17.02 19.47 7.89
CA ASN A 271 -16.69 18.82 9.17
C ASN A 271 -16.07 17.42 9.07
N GLN A 272 -15.33 17.10 8.00
CA GLN A 272 -14.80 15.77 7.71
C GLN A 272 -14.06 15.14 8.90
N ARG A 273 -14.26 13.83 9.09
CA ARG A 273 -13.64 12.99 10.11
C ARG A 273 -13.19 11.67 9.47
N TYR A 274 -12.17 11.04 10.04
CA TYR A 274 -11.77 9.69 9.63
C TYR A 274 -11.49 8.82 10.85
N LYS A 275 -11.49 7.52 10.64
CA LYS A 275 -11.11 6.52 11.64
C LYS A 275 -10.34 5.39 10.99
N VAL A 276 -9.24 4.97 11.63
CA VAL A 276 -8.53 3.73 11.32
C VAL A 276 -8.87 2.68 12.37
N ASN A 277 -9.12 1.45 11.93
CA ASN A 277 -9.39 0.34 12.84
C ASN A 277 -8.98 -0.99 12.21
N ASP A 278 -8.61 -1.98 13.02
CA ASP A 278 -8.24 -3.33 12.54
C ASP A 278 -9.46 -4.16 12.10
N SER A 279 -10.67 -3.71 12.47
CA SER A 279 -11.94 -4.31 12.07
C SER A 279 -12.87 -3.25 11.49
N PHE A 280 -13.77 -3.66 10.59
CA PHE A 280 -14.69 -2.73 9.96
C PHE A 280 -15.57 -2.02 11.02
N PRO A 281 -15.54 -0.67 11.14
CA PRO A 281 -16.06 0.03 12.31
C PRO A 281 -17.57 0.36 12.21
N PHE A 282 -18.43 -0.65 12.09
CA PHE A 282 -19.89 -0.50 11.91
C PHE A 282 -20.55 0.45 12.93
N GLN A 283 -20.30 0.25 14.22
CA GLN A 283 -20.92 1.05 15.29
C GLN A 283 -20.53 2.53 15.20
N TRP A 284 -19.29 2.82 14.78
CA TRP A 284 -18.83 4.18 14.60
C TRP A 284 -19.52 4.84 13.40
N ILE A 285 -19.65 4.13 12.27
CA ILE A 285 -20.36 4.65 11.09
C ILE A 285 -21.83 4.92 11.42
N LYS A 286 -22.50 4.00 12.13
CA LYS A 286 -23.90 4.18 12.56
C LYS A 286 -24.07 5.44 13.44
N GLY A 287 -23.24 5.58 14.48
CA GLY A 287 -23.28 6.77 15.34
C GLY A 287 -22.86 8.07 14.64
N LYS A 288 -22.08 8.00 13.54
CA LYS A 288 -21.78 9.15 12.69
C LYS A 288 -22.97 9.52 11.81
N ARG A 289 -23.68 8.53 11.25
CA ARG A 289 -24.88 8.74 10.44
C ARG A 289 -25.99 9.46 11.19
N GLU A 290 -26.23 9.08 12.45
CA GLU A 290 -27.17 9.77 13.35
C GLU A 290 -26.83 11.26 13.56
N LYS A 291 -25.56 11.64 13.35
CA LYS A 291 -25.06 13.03 13.45
C LYS A 291 -25.01 13.75 12.09
N GLY A 292 -25.60 13.17 11.05
CA GLY A 292 -25.66 13.73 9.69
C GLY A 292 -24.37 13.58 8.88
N TYR A 293 -23.50 12.62 9.24
CA TYR A 293 -22.32 12.28 8.48
C TYR A 293 -22.57 11.12 7.53
N TYR A 294 -21.94 11.15 6.37
CA TYR A 294 -21.98 10.07 5.38
C TYR A 294 -20.56 9.65 5.04
N VAL A 295 -20.35 8.37 4.75
CA VAL A 295 -19.06 7.84 4.26
C VAL A 295 -18.80 8.43 2.88
N THR A 296 -17.62 9.02 2.70
CA THR A 296 -17.20 9.67 1.44
C THR A 296 -15.97 9.04 0.81
N ALA A 297 -15.18 8.29 1.59
CA ALA A 297 -14.07 7.50 1.05
C ALA A 297 -13.75 6.34 2.00
N MET A 298 -13.23 5.24 1.44
CA MET A 298 -12.75 4.10 2.21
C MET A 298 -11.45 3.58 1.60
N ALA A 299 -10.57 3.08 2.44
CA ALA A 299 -9.36 2.37 2.02
C ALA A 299 -8.98 1.28 3.00
N THR A 300 -8.09 0.41 2.56
CA THR A 300 -7.52 -0.67 3.34
C THR A 300 -6.01 -0.69 3.17
N SER A 301 -5.31 -1.18 4.20
CA SER A 301 -3.90 -1.56 4.13
C SER A 301 -3.70 -2.78 5.02
N GLY A 302 -3.41 -3.93 4.41
CA GLY A 302 -3.53 -5.22 5.07
C GLY A 302 -4.96 -5.45 5.56
N ARG A 303 -5.13 -5.62 6.88
CA ARG A 303 -6.45 -5.78 7.54
C ARG A 303 -7.03 -4.49 8.10
N ARG A 304 -6.27 -3.39 8.08
CA ARG A 304 -6.73 -2.11 8.63
C ARG A 304 -7.68 -1.44 7.66
N TRP A 305 -8.75 -0.89 8.21
CA TRP A 305 -9.75 -0.11 7.51
C TRP A 305 -9.57 1.37 7.82
N ALA A 306 -9.56 2.19 6.79
CA ALA A 306 -9.67 3.63 6.87
C ALA A 306 -11.05 4.05 6.36
N ILE A 307 -11.86 4.67 7.23
CA ILE A 307 -13.18 5.18 6.86
C ILE A 307 -13.17 6.70 7.00
N VAL A 308 -13.51 7.41 5.92
CA VAL A 308 -13.67 8.86 5.89
C VAL A 308 -15.16 9.19 5.83
N VAL A 309 -15.62 10.07 6.72
CA VAL A 309 -16.99 10.56 6.75
C VAL A 309 -17.04 12.08 6.69
N SER A 310 -18.01 12.62 5.97
CA SER A 310 -18.20 14.07 5.80
C SER A 310 -19.69 14.44 5.96
N LYS A 311 -19.96 15.62 6.49
CA LYS A 311 -21.26 16.28 6.31
C LYS A 311 -21.30 16.94 4.92
N GLY A 312 -22.47 17.30 4.42
CA GLY A 312 -22.60 17.95 3.12
C GLY A 312 -22.23 17.05 1.93
N ALA A 313 -22.18 15.73 2.12
CA ALA A 313 -21.82 14.77 1.07
C ALA A 313 -22.89 14.60 -0.04
N GLY A 314 -24.01 15.33 0.02
CA GLY A 314 -25.07 15.24 -0.99
C GLY A 314 -25.95 13.99 -0.91
N PHE A 315 -25.87 13.18 0.15
CA PHE A 315 -26.67 11.95 0.30
C PHE A 315 -27.82 12.11 1.31
N SER A 316 -28.97 11.50 1.02
CA SER A 316 -30.12 11.41 1.94
C SER A 316 -29.97 10.20 2.85
N GLU A 317 -29.67 9.05 2.25
CA GLU A 317 -29.48 7.77 2.93
C GLU A 317 -28.23 7.05 2.46
N GLN A 318 -27.74 6.14 3.30
CA GLN A 318 -26.58 5.32 2.99
C GLN A 318 -26.69 3.96 3.67
N PHE A 319 -26.19 2.93 3.01
CA PHE A 319 -26.18 1.56 3.48
C PHE A 319 -24.78 1.01 3.34
N VAL A 320 -24.38 0.22 4.33
CA VAL A 320 -23.05 -0.37 4.39
C VAL A 320 -23.23 -1.87 4.34
N GLU A 321 -22.67 -2.48 3.30
CA GLU A 321 -22.65 -3.91 3.10
C GLU A 321 -21.21 -4.40 3.23
N VAL A 322 -20.93 -5.20 4.26
CA VAL A 322 -19.64 -5.87 4.43
C VAL A 322 -19.88 -7.36 4.37
N ASP A 323 -19.12 -8.03 3.53
CA ASP A 323 -19.25 -9.47 3.35
C ASP A 323 -17.86 -10.08 3.11
N SER A 324 -17.70 -11.33 3.54
CA SER A 324 -16.56 -12.18 3.21
C SER A 324 -16.44 -12.44 1.70
N LYS A 325 -17.53 -12.31 0.95
CA LYS A 325 -17.60 -12.48 -0.50
C LYS A 325 -18.13 -11.21 -1.17
N TYR A 326 -17.90 -11.06 -2.48
CA TYR A 326 -18.53 -9.96 -3.21
C TYR A 326 -20.07 -10.09 -3.14
N PRO A 327 -20.80 -9.12 -2.56
CA PRO A 327 -22.23 -9.27 -2.27
C PRO A 327 -23.10 -8.96 -3.50
N SER A 328 -22.99 -9.76 -4.56
CA SER A 328 -23.66 -9.52 -5.86
C SER A 328 -25.18 -9.41 -5.73
N GLU A 329 -25.82 -10.28 -4.94
CA GLU A 329 -27.28 -10.26 -4.75
C GLU A 329 -27.76 -9.00 -4.01
N ARG A 330 -27.01 -8.55 -2.99
CA ARG A 330 -27.41 -7.38 -2.18
C ARG A 330 -27.16 -6.08 -2.93
N ILE A 331 -26.11 -6.02 -3.75
CA ILE A 331 -25.86 -4.91 -4.68
C ILE A 331 -26.98 -4.84 -5.72
N ARG A 332 -27.30 -5.97 -6.39
CA ARG A 332 -28.39 -6.03 -7.38
C ARG A 332 -29.76 -5.69 -6.79
N GLY A 333 -30.04 -6.16 -5.57
CA GLY A 333 -31.29 -5.86 -4.87
C GLY A 333 -31.45 -4.37 -4.56
N ARG A 334 -30.35 -3.67 -4.24
CA ARG A 334 -30.38 -2.25 -3.84
C ARG A 334 -30.34 -1.27 -5.02
N TRP A 335 -29.84 -1.67 -6.19
CA TRP A 335 -30.02 -0.86 -7.42
C TRP A 335 -31.50 -0.63 -7.76
N LYS A 336 -32.39 -1.53 -7.33
CA LYS A 336 -33.85 -1.37 -7.48
C LYS A 336 -34.46 -0.30 -6.56
N SER A 337 -33.67 0.30 -5.67
CA SER A 337 -34.10 1.31 -4.69
C SER A 337 -33.37 2.65 -4.85
N ASP A 338 -32.98 3.01 -6.08
CA ASP A 338 -32.28 4.27 -6.40
C ASP A 338 -30.98 4.50 -5.60
N CYS A 339 -30.36 3.42 -5.13
CA CYS A 339 -29.10 3.44 -4.39
C CYS A 339 -27.93 3.12 -5.32
N PHE A 340 -26.82 3.84 -5.18
CA PHE A 340 -25.61 3.65 -5.97
C PHE A 340 -24.41 3.33 -5.09
N ILE A 341 -23.52 2.46 -5.57
CA ILE A 341 -22.21 2.30 -4.95
C ILE A 341 -21.46 3.63 -5.06
N THR A 342 -20.99 4.13 -3.93
CA THR A 342 -20.29 5.44 -3.80
C THR A 342 -18.95 5.33 -3.10
N ALA A 343 -18.69 4.22 -2.40
CA ALA A 343 -17.36 3.86 -1.94
C ALA A 343 -17.26 2.34 -1.86
N ALA A 344 -16.08 1.81 -2.18
CA ALA A 344 -15.77 0.40 -2.03
C ALA A 344 -14.32 0.25 -1.57
N ALA A 345 -14.09 -0.68 -0.65
CA ALA A 345 -12.75 -1.06 -0.23
C ALA A 345 -12.75 -2.52 0.18
N ALA A 346 -11.62 -3.19 -0.01
CA ALA A 346 -11.51 -4.61 0.27
C ALA A 346 -10.18 -4.93 0.97
N THR A 347 -10.26 -5.80 1.95
CA THR A 347 -9.12 -6.44 2.59
C THR A 347 -8.85 -7.79 1.92
N VAL A 348 -7.89 -8.53 2.45
CA VAL A 348 -7.60 -9.90 2.02
C VAL A 348 -8.68 -10.90 2.42
N ASP A 349 -9.65 -10.51 3.26
CA ASP A 349 -10.68 -11.38 3.85
C ASP A 349 -12.11 -10.86 3.73
N GLN A 350 -12.30 -9.56 3.47
CA GLN A 350 -13.62 -8.92 3.43
C GLN A 350 -13.68 -7.82 2.38
N ALA A 351 -14.84 -7.66 1.74
CA ALA A 351 -15.16 -6.51 0.90
C ALA A 351 -16.27 -5.68 1.54
N ALA A 352 -16.12 -4.36 1.49
CA ALA A 352 -17.10 -3.40 1.99
C ALA A 352 -17.58 -2.49 0.86
N PHE A 353 -18.89 -2.37 0.72
CA PHE A 353 -19.56 -1.51 -0.23
C PHE A 353 -20.47 -0.54 0.51
N VAL A 354 -20.40 0.71 0.08
CA VAL A 354 -21.27 1.78 0.56
C VAL A 354 -22.19 2.17 -0.55
N LEU A 355 -23.49 1.96 -0.34
CA LEU A 355 -24.53 2.35 -1.28
C LEU A 355 -25.25 3.59 -0.75
N SER A 356 -25.39 4.63 -1.56
CA SER A 356 -25.96 5.90 -1.14
C SER A 356 -27.09 6.33 -2.07
N VAL A 357 -28.08 7.04 -1.50
CA VAL A 357 -29.14 7.72 -2.25
C VAL A 357 -28.78 9.19 -2.38
N PRO A 358 -28.61 9.73 -3.59
CA PRO A 358 -28.30 11.14 -3.78
C PRO A 358 -29.51 12.01 -3.45
N ARG A 359 -29.29 13.20 -2.85
CA ARG A 359 -30.35 14.19 -2.57
C ARG A 359 -30.85 14.86 -3.83
N THR A 360 -29.95 15.04 -4.79
CA THR A 360 -30.26 15.57 -6.12
C THR A 360 -30.40 14.42 -7.09
N LYS A 361 -31.44 14.47 -7.93
CA LYS A 361 -31.65 13.46 -8.96
C LYS A 361 -30.43 13.43 -9.90
N PRO A 362 -29.77 12.27 -10.08
CA PRO A 362 -28.66 12.16 -11.01
C PRO A 362 -29.16 12.22 -12.45
N ASP A 363 -28.27 12.59 -13.38
CA ASP A 363 -28.58 12.63 -14.82
C ASP A 363 -28.95 11.25 -15.36
N SER A 364 -28.41 10.19 -14.76
CA SER A 364 -28.72 8.81 -15.09
C SER A 364 -28.61 7.91 -13.87
N TYR A 365 -29.45 6.87 -13.84
CA TYR A 365 -29.42 5.82 -12.84
C TYR A 365 -28.61 4.59 -13.29
N LYS A 366 -27.91 4.68 -14.43
CA LYS A 366 -27.14 3.56 -14.96
C LYS A 366 -25.79 3.45 -14.23
N GLN A 367 -25.62 2.36 -13.48
CA GLN A 367 -24.37 1.97 -12.84
C GLN A 367 -24.06 0.50 -13.13
N GLU A 368 -22.80 0.19 -13.40
CA GLU A 368 -22.31 -1.17 -13.68
C GLU A 368 -21.11 -1.49 -12.79
N THR A 369 -20.92 -2.78 -12.48
CA THR A 369 -19.75 -3.25 -11.73
C THR A 369 -19.05 -4.34 -12.49
N TYR A 370 -17.72 -4.27 -12.55
CA TYR A 370 -16.89 -5.27 -13.19
C TYR A 370 -15.81 -5.77 -12.23
N ARG A 371 -15.54 -7.08 -12.30
CA ARG A 371 -14.50 -7.74 -11.52
C ARG A 371 -13.53 -8.45 -12.44
N SER A 372 -12.24 -8.30 -12.20
CA SER A 372 -11.19 -8.91 -13.01
C SER A 372 -9.95 -9.26 -12.18
N SER A 373 -9.24 -10.33 -12.55
CA SER A 373 -7.96 -10.68 -11.93
C SER A 373 -6.85 -9.67 -12.27
N SER A 374 -6.89 -9.09 -13.47
CA SER A 374 -5.97 -8.05 -13.94
C SER A 374 -6.66 -6.68 -13.96
N PHE A 375 -5.86 -5.61 -14.00
CA PHE A 375 -6.38 -4.25 -14.09
C PHE A 375 -7.29 -4.11 -15.34
N PRO A 376 -8.53 -3.58 -15.22
CA PRO A 376 -9.55 -3.68 -16.25
C PRO A 376 -9.39 -2.67 -17.42
N SER A 377 -8.18 -2.46 -17.94
CA SER A 377 -7.88 -1.44 -18.96
C SER A 377 -8.68 -1.57 -20.27
N LYS A 378 -8.98 -2.81 -20.69
CA LYS A 378 -9.83 -3.08 -21.86
C LYS A 378 -11.29 -2.71 -21.59
N CYS A 379 -11.85 -3.19 -20.48
CA CYS A 379 -13.22 -2.91 -20.07
C CYS A 379 -13.45 -1.40 -19.85
N ILE A 380 -12.48 -0.69 -19.26
CA ILE A 380 -12.55 0.78 -19.12
C ILE A 380 -12.72 1.46 -20.47
N ARG A 381 -11.88 1.11 -21.46
CA ARG A 381 -11.94 1.71 -22.80
C ARG A 381 -13.23 1.38 -23.54
N GLU A 382 -13.71 0.14 -23.44
CA GLU A 382 -14.98 -0.27 -24.06
C GLU A 382 -16.20 0.42 -23.42
N ASN A 383 -16.13 0.75 -22.13
CA ASN A 383 -17.20 1.45 -21.42
C ASN A 383 -17.22 2.95 -21.68
N TRP A 384 -16.08 3.57 -22.01
CA TRP A 384 -16.06 4.96 -22.46
C TRP A 384 -16.92 5.17 -23.72
N GLU A 385 -16.89 4.24 -24.68
CA GLU A 385 -17.76 4.28 -25.87
C GLU A 385 -19.27 4.20 -25.54
N LYS A 386 -19.60 3.74 -24.33
CA LYS A 386 -20.99 3.63 -23.81
C LYS A 386 -21.32 4.75 -22.83
N ASN A 387 -20.49 5.79 -22.74
CA ASN A 387 -20.60 6.87 -21.76
C ASN A 387 -20.58 6.39 -20.30
N LEU A 388 -19.91 5.27 -20.03
CA LEU A 388 -19.74 4.69 -18.70
C LEU A 388 -18.30 4.90 -18.22
N TYR A 389 -18.17 5.63 -17.12
CA TYR A 389 -16.88 6.07 -16.59
C TYR A 389 -16.63 5.52 -15.20
N VAL A 390 -15.37 5.20 -14.88
CA VAL A 390 -15.01 4.64 -13.58
C VAL A 390 -15.20 5.70 -12.49
N THR A 391 -15.98 5.39 -11.46
CA THR A 391 -16.20 6.28 -10.30
C THR A 391 -15.58 5.75 -9.02
N THR A 392 -15.36 4.44 -8.94
CA THR A 392 -14.70 3.81 -7.80
C THR A 392 -13.92 2.61 -8.30
N ILE A 393 -12.68 2.47 -7.80
CA ILE A 393 -11.85 1.30 -8.04
C ILE A 393 -11.22 0.84 -6.73
N CYS A 394 -11.17 -0.48 -6.51
CA CYS A 394 -10.43 -1.07 -5.41
C CYS A 394 -9.91 -2.47 -5.79
N TYR A 395 -9.03 -3.02 -4.96
CA TYR A 395 -8.46 -4.36 -5.14
C TYR A 395 -8.52 -5.13 -3.82
N GLY A 396 -8.98 -6.38 -3.86
CA GLY A 396 -9.06 -7.24 -2.68
C GLY A 396 -9.85 -8.51 -2.93
N GLN A 397 -10.17 -9.28 -1.88
CA GLN A 397 -10.81 -10.58 -2.06
C GLN A 397 -12.26 -10.46 -2.56
N THR A 398 -12.61 -11.25 -3.59
CA THR A 398 -13.95 -11.26 -4.18
C THR A 398 -14.54 -12.65 -4.42
N ILE A 399 -13.74 -13.72 -4.36
CA ILE A 399 -14.17 -15.10 -4.63
C ILE A 399 -13.62 -16.03 -3.53
N SER A 400 -14.43 -17.03 -3.14
CA SER A 400 -13.97 -18.24 -2.43
C SER A 400 -13.90 -19.40 -3.41
#